data_AF-A0A1Q7K434-F1
#
_entry.id   AF-A0A1Q7K434-F1
#
_cell.length_a   1.000
_cell.length_b   1.000
_cell.length_c   1.000
_cell.angle_alpha   90.00
_cell.angle_beta   90.00
_cell.angle_gamma   90.00
#
_symmetry.space_group_name_H-M   'P 1'
#
loop_
_entity.id
_entity.type
_entity.pdbx_description
1 polymer ?
#
loop_
_entity_poly.entity_id
_entity_poly.type
_entity_poly.pdbx_seq_one_letter_code
_entity_poly.pdbx_strand_id
1 'polypeptide(L)'
;MSQQNTANERRAQPRSSPQRWQTALTAIAPNKILIRGYPLDEMMGRLGFAEAVYLLLMGELPTPAIGRMLNAVLVSSIDHGVTPPSTLAARNVATSGAPLKDCVAAGILAFGPHHGGDIESCMRFLDSGLTLVRGGKTLMQAAEAIVQECVTQREVPPGFGHRFHTRDPRAARLFQMALELELEGEHVRLIRVAERALDAHK
;
A
#
# COMPACT_ATOMS: atom_id res chain seq x y z
N MET A 1 41.22 44.80 13.54
CA MET A 1 40.68 44.33 12.25
C MET A 1 39.76 43.16 12.52
N SER A 2 38.46 43.44 12.57
CA SER A 2 37.38 42.50 12.89
C SER A 2 36.92 41.82 11.60
N GLN A 3 37.17 40.52 11.44
CA GLN A 3 36.53 39.71 10.39
C GLN A 3 35.30 39.01 11.00
N GLN A 4 34.15 39.65 10.87
CA GLN A 4 32.85 39.07 11.20
C GLN A 4 32.39 38.10 10.10
N ASN A 5 32.41 36.82 10.44
CA ASN A 5 31.39 35.78 10.20
C ASN A 5 30.36 36.00 9.06
N THR A 6 30.80 35.90 7.80
CA THR A 6 29.94 36.04 6.60
C THR A 6 29.12 34.80 6.23
N ALA A 7 29.29 33.68 6.95
CA ALA A 7 28.58 32.43 6.66
C ALA A 7 27.14 32.37 7.23
N ASN A 8 26.83 33.17 8.25
CA ASN A 8 25.56 33.07 8.98
C ASN A 8 24.43 33.95 8.38
N GLU A 9 24.75 34.86 7.47
CA GLU A 9 23.79 35.84 6.94
C GLU A 9 22.96 35.32 5.74
N ARG A 10 23.39 34.23 5.08
CA ARG A 10 22.67 33.69 3.90
C ARG A 10 21.37 32.94 4.23
N ARG A 11 21.06 32.71 5.51
CA ARG A 11 19.84 31.99 5.95
C ARG A 11 18.66 32.92 6.30
N ALA A 12 18.85 34.24 6.30
CA ALA A 12 17.92 35.18 6.93
C ALA A 12 17.18 36.11 5.96
N GLN A 13 16.87 35.68 4.73
CA GLN A 13 15.91 36.41 3.89
C GLN A 13 14.65 35.58 3.67
N PRO A 14 13.53 35.89 4.36
CA PRO A 14 12.26 35.27 4.06
C PRO A 14 11.81 35.74 2.67
N ARG A 15 11.82 34.84 1.69
CA ARG A 15 11.16 35.07 0.40
C ARG A 15 9.68 35.31 0.69
N SER A 16 9.21 36.54 0.47
CA SER A 16 7.79 36.87 0.52
C SER A 16 7.11 36.30 -0.72
N SER A 17 6.43 35.16 -0.59
CA SER A 17 5.44 34.72 -1.58
C SER A 17 4.19 34.12 -0.89
N PRO A 18 2.97 34.48 -1.33
CA PRO A 18 1.75 34.29 -0.54
C PRO A 18 0.98 32.99 -0.85
N GLN A 19 1.64 31.96 -1.39
CA GLN A 19 1.13 30.59 -1.32
C GLN A 19 2.27 29.63 -1.01
N ARG A 20 2.39 29.32 0.28
CA ARG A 20 3.28 28.29 0.79
C ARG A 20 2.61 26.94 0.55
N TRP A 21 3.34 25.95 0.04
CA TRP A 21 2.88 24.56 0.03
C TRP A 21 2.29 24.21 1.39
N GLN A 22 1.02 23.80 1.42
CA GLN A 22 0.33 23.39 2.63
C GLN A 22 0.34 21.87 2.73
N THR A 23 0.49 21.36 3.94
CA THR A 23 0.42 19.92 4.22
C THR A 23 -0.20 19.70 5.58
N ALA A 24 -1.01 18.65 5.70
CA ALA A 24 -1.50 18.14 6.97
C ALA A 24 -0.59 17.04 7.54
N LEU A 25 0.47 16.65 6.83
CA LEU A 25 1.33 15.52 7.19
C LEU A 25 2.39 15.90 8.22
N THR A 26 3.08 17.01 8.02
CA THR A 26 4.24 17.38 8.82
C THR A 26 4.23 18.86 9.18
N ALA A 27 4.71 19.18 10.39
CA ALA A 27 4.95 20.56 10.81
C ALA A 27 6.34 20.66 11.44
N ILE A 28 7.11 21.67 11.04
CA ILE A 28 8.46 21.91 11.53
C ILE A 28 8.53 23.32 12.11
N ALA A 29 9.02 23.43 13.34
CA ALA A 29 9.31 24.67 14.04
C ALA A 29 10.65 24.53 14.79
N PRO A 30 11.24 25.62 15.32
CA PRO A 30 12.45 25.52 16.13
C PRO A 30 12.29 24.46 17.24
N ASN A 31 13.16 23.46 17.23
CA ASN A 31 13.18 22.33 18.18
C ASN A 31 11.91 21.47 18.18
N LYS A 32 11.09 21.49 17.12
CA LYS A 32 9.86 20.71 17.05
C LYS A 32 9.63 20.16 15.65
N ILE A 33 9.48 18.84 15.56
CA ILE A 33 9.07 18.14 14.34
C ILE A 33 7.83 17.34 14.70
N LEU A 34 6.72 17.64 14.03
CA LEU A 34 5.46 16.93 14.18
C LEU A 34 5.15 16.12 12.92
N ILE A 35 4.67 14.90 13.10
CA ILE A 35 4.03 14.09 12.07
C ILE A 35 2.58 13.89 12.47
N ARG A 36 1.63 14.39 11.68
CA ARG A 36 0.18 14.32 11.98
C ARG A 36 -0.18 14.81 13.40
N GLY A 37 0.57 15.79 13.91
CA GLY A 37 0.41 16.34 15.26
C GLY A 37 1.23 15.65 16.36
N TYR A 38 1.82 14.48 16.10
CA TYR A 38 2.64 13.74 17.06
C TYR A 38 4.11 14.18 17.01
N PRO A 39 4.76 14.46 18.15
CA PRO A 39 6.19 14.76 18.19
C PRO A 39 7.03 13.59 17.68
N LEU A 40 7.92 13.83 16.71
CA LEU A 40 8.71 12.79 16.06
C LEU A 40 9.63 12.06 17.03
N ASP A 41 10.27 12.80 17.93
CA ASP A 41 11.14 12.30 18.98
C ASP A 41 10.41 11.38 19.97
N GLU A 42 9.15 11.65 20.28
CA GLU A 42 8.34 10.76 21.12
C GLU A 42 7.93 9.45 20.42
N MET A 43 7.83 9.45 19.09
CA MET A 43 7.52 8.25 18.33
C MET A 43 8.73 7.31 18.18
N MET A 44 9.94 7.87 18.21
CA MET A 44 11.19 7.11 18.09
C MET A 44 11.31 6.08 19.23
N GLY A 45 11.43 4.81 18.86
CA GLY A 45 11.52 3.70 19.82
C GLY A 45 10.18 3.23 20.40
N ARG A 46 9.06 3.90 20.07
CA ARG A 46 7.71 3.47 20.46
C ARG A 46 6.90 2.87 19.31
N LEU A 47 7.07 3.40 18.10
CA LEU A 47 6.37 2.91 16.91
C LEU A 47 7.28 2.06 16.03
N GLY A 48 6.73 0.98 15.48
CA GLY A 48 7.30 0.26 14.35
C GLY A 48 7.14 1.04 13.05
N PHE A 49 7.93 0.67 12.03
CA PHE A 49 7.88 1.31 10.71
C PHE A 49 6.47 1.26 10.09
N ALA A 50 5.79 0.11 10.16
CA ALA A 50 4.44 -0.06 9.63
C ALA A 50 3.42 0.89 10.30
N GLU A 51 3.52 1.07 11.61
CA GLU A 51 2.60 1.94 12.37
C GLU A 51 2.83 3.42 12.05
N ALA A 52 4.09 3.82 11.88
CA ALA A 52 4.43 5.17 11.45
C ALA A 52 3.93 5.46 10.02
N VAL A 53 4.02 4.49 9.10
CA VAL A 53 3.43 4.60 7.75
C VAL A 53 1.91 4.71 7.83
N TYR A 54 1.26 3.89 8.67
CA TYR A 54 -0.19 3.98 8.89
C TYR A 54 -0.59 5.37 9.37
N LEU A 55 0.10 5.91 10.39
CA LEU A 55 -0.13 7.26 10.89
C LEU A 55 -0.04 8.30 9.78
N LEU A 56 1.02 8.26 8.97
CA LEU A 56 1.21 9.20 7.86
C LEU A 56 0.03 9.18 6.88
N LEU A 57 -0.43 7.99 6.51
CA LEU A 57 -1.50 7.80 5.52
C LEU A 57 -2.88 8.12 6.10
N MET A 58 -3.20 7.58 7.26
CA MET A 58 -4.55 7.62 7.85
C MET A 58 -4.78 8.82 8.75
N GLY A 59 -3.73 9.43 9.29
CA GLY A 59 -3.81 10.57 10.20
C GLY A 59 -4.00 10.21 11.68
N GLU A 60 -4.15 8.93 11.99
CA GLU A 60 -4.29 8.40 13.35
C GLU A 60 -3.41 7.14 13.54
N LEU A 61 -3.11 6.79 14.79
CA LEU A 61 -2.35 5.59 15.10
C LEU A 61 -3.21 4.33 14.89
N PRO A 62 -2.64 3.23 14.37
CA PRO A 62 -3.38 2.00 14.23
C PRO A 62 -3.66 1.37 15.60
N THR A 63 -4.73 0.58 15.69
CA THR A 63 -4.87 -0.36 16.80
C THR A 63 -3.77 -1.43 16.72
N PRO A 64 -3.41 -2.11 17.83
CA PRO A 64 -2.40 -3.17 17.81
C PRO A 64 -2.70 -4.27 16.77
N ALA A 65 -3.98 -4.61 16.58
CA ALA A 65 -4.40 -5.57 15.56
C ALA A 65 -4.12 -5.06 14.14
N ILE A 66 -4.49 -3.82 13.83
CA ILE A 66 -4.23 -3.20 12.53
C ILE A 66 -2.72 -3.06 12.27
N GLY A 67 -1.94 -2.64 13.27
CA GLY A 67 -0.48 -2.51 13.15
C GLY A 67 0.18 -3.85 12.83
N ARG A 68 -0.22 -4.93 13.52
CA ARG A 68 0.25 -6.29 13.24
C ARG A 68 -0.13 -6.77 11.84
N MET A 69 -1.35 -6.50 11.40
CA MET A 69 -1.83 -6.91 10.08
C MET A 69 -1.12 -6.15 8.96
N LEU A 70 -0.97 -4.82 9.09
CA LEU A 70 -0.24 -4.01 8.11
C LEU A 70 1.21 -4.46 8.00
N ASN A 71 1.88 -4.72 9.13
CA ASN A 71 3.23 -5.25 9.12
C ASN A 71 3.33 -6.59 8.37
N ALA A 72 2.38 -7.51 8.60
CA ALA A 72 2.33 -8.78 7.88
C ALA A 72 2.14 -8.60 6.37
N VAL A 73 1.27 -7.68 5.95
CA VAL A 73 1.08 -7.32 4.54
C VAL A 73 2.38 -6.79 3.93
N LEU A 74 3.04 -5.84 4.58
CA LEU A 74 4.32 -5.30 4.10
C LEU A 74 5.40 -6.39 4.00
N VAL A 75 5.50 -7.27 5.00
CA VAL A 75 6.44 -8.41 5.00
C VAL A 75 6.13 -9.37 3.84
N SER A 76 4.86 -9.58 3.49
CA SER A 76 4.48 -10.45 2.36
C SER A 76 4.92 -9.93 0.98
N SER A 77 5.30 -8.64 0.91
CA SER A 77 5.66 -7.93 -0.33
C SER A 77 7.15 -7.58 -0.43
N ILE A 78 8.00 -8.10 0.46
CA ILE A 78 9.42 -7.71 0.52
C ILE A 78 10.21 -8.08 -0.74
N ASP A 79 9.87 -9.20 -1.40
CA ASP A 79 10.51 -9.65 -2.63
C ASP A 79 9.62 -10.72 -3.32
N HIS A 80 9.80 -10.88 -4.63
CA HIS A 80 9.16 -11.95 -5.43
C HIS A 80 10.10 -12.47 -6.53
N GLY A 81 11.38 -12.54 -6.23
CA GLY A 81 12.42 -13.03 -7.10
C GLY A 81 12.83 -12.02 -8.18
N VAL A 82 13.58 -12.53 -9.15
CA VAL A 82 14.33 -11.71 -10.10
C VAL A 82 13.71 -11.60 -11.50
N THR A 83 12.56 -12.25 -11.70
CA THR A 83 11.81 -12.29 -12.96
C THR A 83 10.71 -11.23 -13.10
N PRO A 84 10.17 -10.60 -12.03
CA PRO A 84 9.20 -9.52 -12.21
C PRO A 84 9.79 -8.33 -13.00
N PRO A 85 8.98 -7.63 -13.80
CA PRO A 85 9.42 -6.48 -14.60
C PRO A 85 10.21 -5.42 -13.82
N SER A 86 9.78 -5.08 -12.59
CA SER A 86 10.51 -4.12 -11.74
C SER A 86 11.89 -4.60 -11.35
N THR A 87 12.05 -5.87 -10.99
CA THR A 87 13.35 -6.43 -10.64
C THR A 87 14.26 -6.51 -11.86
N LEU A 88 13.71 -6.88 -13.03
CA LEU A 88 14.46 -6.88 -14.29
C LEU A 88 14.91 -5.48 -14.71
N ALA A 89 14.04 -4.48 -14.61
CA ALA A 89 14.37 -3.09 -14.93
C ALA A 89 15.51 -2.55 -14.05
N ALA A 90 15.39 -2.74 -12.73
CA ALA A 90 16.42 -2.32 -11.77
C ALA A 90 17.77 -3.01 -12.06
N ARG A 91 17.76 -4.33 -12.31
CA ARG A 91 18.96 -5.09 -12.63
C ARG A 91 19.58 -4.68 -13.97
N ASN A 92 18.77 -4.42 -14.98
CA ASN A 92 19.27 -4.03 -16.29
C ASN A 92 20.02 -2.69 -16.21
N VAL A 93 19.44 -1.70 -15.51
CA VAL A 93 20.11 -0.41 -15.26
C VAL A 93 21.39 -0.61 -14.44
N ALA A 94 21.38 -1.49 -13.44
CA ALA A 94 22.58 -1.78 -12.65
C ALA A 94 23.76 -2.31 -13.48
N THR A 95 23.52 -3.01 -14.60
CA THR A 95 24.61 -3.52 -15.46
C THR A 95 25.43 -2.41 -16.12
N SER A 96 24.88 -1.19 -16.22
CA SER A 96 25.58 -0.01 -16.73
C SER A 96 26.54 0.64 -15.71
N GLY A 97 26.57 0.15 -14.46
CA GLY A 97 27.32 0.78 -13.36
C GLY A 97 26.59 1.97 -12.71
N ALA A 98 25.28 2.11 -12.94
CA ALA A 98 24.48 3.17 -12.36
C ALA A 98 24.43 3.11 -10.82
N PRO A 99 24.37 4.26 -10.11
CA PRO A 99 24.18 4.31 -8.68
C PRO A 99 22.90 3.60 -8.21
N LEU A 100 22.92 3.04 -7.00
CA LEU A 100 21.80 2.26 -6.45
C LEU A 100 20.45 2.99 -6.50
N LYS A 101 20.43 4.29 -6.18
CA LYS A 101 19.20 5.11 -6.24
C LYS A 101 18.55 5.12 -7.63
N ASP A 102 19.35 5.05 -8.69
CA ASP A 102 18.87 5.10 -10.08
C ASP A 102 18.37 3.72 -10.50
N CYS A 103 19.02 2.65 -10.05
CA CYS A 103 18.53 1.27 -10.22
C CYS A 103 17.18 1.06 -9.52
N VAL A 104 17.03 1.55 -8.28
CA VAL A 104 15.75 1.49 -7.54
C VAL A 104 14.68 2.31 -8.25
N ALA A 105 14.99 3.52 -8.71
CA ALA A 105 14.05 4.35 -9.47
C ALA A 105 13.56 3.64 -10.74
N ALA A 106 14.45 2.99 -11.49
CA ALA A 106 14.07 2.21 -12.67
C ALA A 106 13.11 1.06 -12.35
N GLY A 107 13.32 0.37 -11.22
CA GLY A 107 12.40 -0.67 -10.75
C GLY A 107 11.02 -0.12 -10.37
N ILE A 108 10.97 1.04 -9.70
CA ILE A 108 9.71 1.72 -9.33
C ILE A 108 8.95 2.16 -10.59
N LEU A 109 9.65 2.72 -11.58
CA LEU A 109 9.04 3.18 -12.84
C LEU A 109 8.46 2.05 -13.70
N ALA A 110 8.86 0.80 -13.45
CA ALA A 110 8.29 -0.36 -14.12
C ALA A 110 6.93 -0.80 -13.57
N PHE A 111 6.45 -0.20 -12.47
CA PHE A 111 5.10 -0.45 -11.97
C PHE A 111 4.07 0.16 -12.93
N GLY A 112 2.95 -0.56 -13.10
CA GLY A 112 1.87 -0.17 -13.98
C GLY A 112 0.62 -1.04 -13.76
N PRO A 113 -0.42 -0.89 -14.61
CA PRO A 113 -1.70 -1.57 -14.41
C PRO A 113 -1.60 -3.09 -14.25
N HIS A 114 -0.64 -3.72 -14.93
CA HIS A 114 -0.41 -5.18 -14.91
C HIS A 114 0.81 -5.59 -14.08
N HIS A 115 1.48 -4.64 -13.41
CA HIS A 115 2.64 -4.93 -12.55
C HIS A 115 2.55 -4.09 -11.27
N GLY A 116 1.99 -4.70 -10.23
CA GLY A 116 1.78 -4.09 -8.91
C GLY A 116 0.45 -3.34 -8.74
N GLY A 117 -0.38 -3.23 -9.78
CA GLY A 117 -1.70 -2.57 -9.73
C GLY A 117 -2.85 -3.43 -9.18
N ASP A 118 -2.69 -4.75 -9.11
CA ASP A 118 -3.80 -5.69 -8.86
C ASP A 118 -4.45 -5.55 -7.47
N ILE A 119 -3.74 -4.98 -6.49
CA ILE A 119 -4.28 -4.77 -5.14
C ILE A 119 -5.45 -3.78 -5.20
N GLU A 120 -5.26 -2.62 -5.82
CA GLU A 120 -6.30 -1.60 -5.92
C GLU A 120 -7.46 -2.06 -6.81
N SER A 121 -7.15 -2.75 -7.92
CA SER A 121 -8.16 -3.34 -8.80
C SER A 121 -9.04 -4.35 -8.06
N CYS A 122 -8.45 -5.22 -7.24
CA CYS A 122 -9.19 -6.15 -6.39
C CYS A 122 -10.05 -5.42 -5.35
N MET A 123 -9.52 -4.36 -4.71
CA MET A 123 -10.31 -3.55 -3.78
C MET A 123 -11.53 -2.93 -4.44
N ARG A 124 -11.39 -2.34 -5.63
CA ARG A 124 -12.50 -1.76 -6.41
C ARG A 124 -13.51 -2.81 -6.85
N PHE A 125 -13.04 -3.99 -7.26
CA PHE A 125 -13.89 -5.13 -7.59
C PHE A 125 -14.73 -5.60 -6.39
N LEU A 126 -14.14 -5.66 -5.20
CA LEU A 126 -14.90 -6.02 -3.99
C LEU A 126 -15.87 -4.92 -3.58
N ASP A 127 -15.49 -3.64 -3.67
CA ASP A 127 -16.39 -2.53 -3.31
C ASP A 127 -17.59 -2.41 -4.26
N SER A 128 -17.44 -2.78 -5.54
CA SER A 128 -18.59 -2.88 -6.46
C SER A 128 -19.58 -3.96 -6.00
N GLY A 129 -19.09 -5.10 -5.54
CA GLY A 129 -19.92 -6.14 -4.93
C GLY A 129 -20.58 -5.68 -3.64
N LEU A 130 -19.85 -5.01 -2.75
CA LEU A 130 -20.43 -4.46 -1.51
C LEU A 130 -21.46 -3.36 -1.77
N THR A 131 -21.34 -2.61 -2.86
CA THR A 131 -22.38 -1.67 -3.31
C THR A 131 -23.69 -2.40 -3.61
N LEU A 132 -23.64 -3.58 -4.23
CA LEU A 132 -24.83 -4.40 -4.44
C LEU A 132 -25.43 -4.94 -3.13
N VAL A 133 -24.58 -5.28 -2.15
CA VAL A 133 -25.03 -5.71 -0.82
C VAL A 133 -25.75 -4.57 -0.10
N ARG A 134 -25.20 -3.36 -0.15
CA ARG A 134 -25.85 -2.14 0.38
C ARG A 134 -27.19 -1.86 -0.32
N GLY A 135 -27.33 -2.27 -1.58
CA GLY A 135 -28.56 -2.23 -2.37
C GLY A 135 -29.57 -3.37 -2.08
N GLY A 136 -29.30 -4.23 -1.09
CA GLY A 136 -30.22 -5.28 -0.65
C GLY A 136 -29.94 -6.68 -1.20
N LYS A 137 -28.88 -6.88 -2.00
CA LYS A 137 -28.47 -8.23 -2.39
C LYS A 137 -27.80 -8.96 -1.22
N THR A 138 -27.93 -10.29 -1.20
CA THR A 138 -27.09 -11.12 -0.32
C THR A 138 -25.64 -11.11 -0.79
N LEU A 139 -24.69 -11.44 0.09
CA LEU A 139 -23.27 -11.58 -0.27
C LEU A 139 -23.06 -12.55 -1.44
N MET A 140 -23.81 -13.65 -1.48
CA MET A 140 -23.71 -14.64 -2.57
C MET A 140 -24.17 -14.04 -3.91
N GLN A 141 -25.34 -13.40 -3.94
CA GLN A 141 -25.86 -12.76 -5.15
C GLN A 141 -24.96 -11.62 -5.65
N ALA A 142 -24.33 -10.89 -4.74
CA ALA A 142 -23.37 -9.84 -5.09
C ALA A 142 -22.09 -10.44 -5.70
N ALA A 143 -21.53 -11.47 -5.06
CA ALA A 143 -20.35 -12.20 -5.55
C ALA A 143 -20.57 -12.83 -6.92
N GLU A 144 -21.69 -13.54 -7.11
CA GLU A 144 -22.08 -14.14 -8.38
C GLU A 144 -22.19 -13.07 -9.48
N ALA A 145 -22.79 -11.91 -9.18
CA ALA A 145 -22.95 -10.85 -10.16
C ALA A 145 -21.61 -10.28 -10.65
N ILE A 146 -20.70 -9.95 -9.73
CA ILE A 146 -19.39 -9.36 -10.10
C ILE A 146 -18.48 -10.40 -10.78
N VAL A 147 -18.54 -11.67 -10.37
CA VAL A 147 -17.79 -12.76 -11.02
C VAL A 147 -18.32 -13.03 -12.41
N GLN A 148 -19.65 -13.11 -12.56
CA GLN A 148 -20.30 -13.36 -13.85
C GLN A 148 -19.99 -12.25 -14.86
N GLU A 149 -19.90 -11.00 -14.42
CA GLU A 149 -19.51 -9.88 -15.29
C GLU A 149 -18.12 -10.08 -15.88
N CYS A 150 -17.12 -10.41 -15.06
CA CYS A 150 -15.76 -10.72 -15.53
C CYS A 150 -15.75 -11.92 -16.48
N VAL A 151 -16.46 -13.00 -16.14
CA VAL A 151 -16.56 -14.22 -16.97
C VAL A 151 -17.16 -13.90 -18.34
N THR A 152 -18.23 -13.11 -18.39
CA THR A 152 -18.87 -12.68 -19.64
C THR A 152 -17.92 -11.85 -20.51
N GLN A 153 -17.07 -11.04 -19.89
CA GLN A 153 -16.03 -10.25 -20.57
C GLN A 153 -14.77 -11.07 -20.91
N ARG A 154 -14.73 -12.36 -20.52
CA ARG A 154 -13.57 -13.26 -20.64
C ARG A 154 -12.32 -12.75 -19.90
N GLU A 155 -12.54 -12.06 -18.79
CA GLU A 155 -11.50 -11.58 -17.90
C GLU A 155 -11.42 -12.44 -16.64
N VAL A 156 -10.21 -12.53 -16.06
CA VAL A 156 -10.04 -13.15 -14.74
C VAL A 156 -10.35 -12.08 -13.68
N PRO A 157 -11.25 -12.35 -12.72
CA PRO A 157 -11.53 -11.40 -11.64
C PRO A 157 -10.24 -10.95 -10.93
N PRO A 158 -10.03 -9.64 -10.70
CA PRO A 158 -8.84 -9.14 -10.03
C PRO A 158 -8.63 -9.76 -8.65
N GLY A 159 -7.39 -10.17 -8.35
CA GLY A 159 -7.02 -10.87 -7.11
C GLY A 159 -7.23 -12.39 -7.17
N PHE A 160 -7.71 -12.93 -8.29
CA PHE A 160 -7.85 -14.36 -8.52
C PHE A 160 -6.93 -14.86 -9.64
N GLY A 161 -6.56 -16.14 -9.55
CA GLY A 161 -5.63 -16.77 -10.48
C GLY A 161 -4.17 -16.41 -10.22
N HIS A 162 -3.26 -17.34 -10.49
CA HIS A 162 -1.83 -17.10 -10.34
C HIS A 162 -1.04 -17.97 -11.32
N ARG A 163 0.03 -17.42 -11.91
CA ARG A 163 0.85 -18.14 -12.91
C ARG A 163 1.58 -19.35 -12.32
N PHE A 164 2.00 -19.26 -11.06
CA PHE A 164 2.88 -20.26 -10.42
C PHE A 164 2.25 -21.06 -9.27
N HIS A 165 1.11 -20.60 -8.74
CA HIS A 165 0.59 -21.12 -7.48
C HIS A 165 -0.88 -21.48 -7.64
N THR A 166 -1.22 -22.71 -7.29
CA THR A 166 -2.63 -23.08 -7.10
C THR A 166 -3.14 -22.61 -5.74
N ARG A 167 -2.24 -22.49 -4.75
CA ARG A 167 -2.47 -21.85 -3.44
C ARG A 167 -1.23 -21.06 -3.02
N ASP A 168 -1.35 -19.74 -2.95
CA ASP A 168 -0.25 -18.88 -2.50
C ASP A 168 -0.10 -18.95 -0.97
N PRO A 169 1.08 -19.33 -0.43
CA PRO A 169 1.28 -19.44 1.02
C PRO A 169 1.12 -18.11 1.76
N ARG A 170 1.39 -16.97 1.10
CA ARG A 170 1.23 -15.64 1.69
C ARG A 170 -0.24 -15.33 1.92
N ALA A 171 -1.08 -15.57 0.91
CA ALA A 171 -2.51 -15.36 1.01
C ALA A 171 -3.12 -16.20 2.15
N ALA A 172 -2.75 -17.49 2.21
CA ALA A 172 -3.19 -18.38 3.29
C ALA A 172 -2.80 -17.85 4.69
N ARG A 173 -1.55 -17.41 4.88
CA ARG A 173 -1.11 -16.86 6.17
C ARG A 173 -1.79 -15.54 6.49
N LEU A 174 -1.97 -14.64 5.52
CA LEU A 174 -2.65 -13.36 5.73
C LEU A 174 -4.12 -13.55 6.13
N PHE A 175 -4.85 -14.46 5.49
CA PHE A 175 -6.22 -14.77 5.90
C PHE A 175 -6.29 -15.40 7.30
N GLN A 176 -5.34 -16.28 7.64
CA GLN A 176 -5.25 -16.83 8.98
C GLN A 176 -5.00 -15.72 10.02
N MET A 177 -4.07 -14.80 9.75
CA MET A 177 -3.81 -13.66 10.63
C MET A 177 -5.02 -12.74 10.76
N ALA A 178 -5.75 -12.49 9.68
CA ALA A 178 -6.97 -11.69 9.73
C ALA A 178 -8.02 -12.32 10.65
N LEU A 179 -8.15 -13.65 10.65
CA LEU A 179 -9.01 -14.38 11.60
C LEU A 179 -8.50 -14.27 13.04
N GLU A 180 -7.21 -14.54 13.29
CA GLU A 180 -6.58 -14.45 14.62
C GLU A 180 -6.70 -13.05 15.25
N LEU A 181 -6.74 -12.02 14.41
CA LEU A 181 -6.82 -10.61 14.80
C LEU A 181 -8.24 -10.05 14.78
N GLU A 182 -9.25 -10.87 14.45
CA GLU A 182 -10.65 -10.47 14.34
C GLU A 182 -10.88 -9.35 13.31
N LEU A 183 -10.11 -9.34 12.22
CA LEU A 183 -10.15 -8.34 11.13
C LEU A 183 -10.90 -8.84 9.89
N GLU A 184 -11.74 -9.87 10.01
CA GLU A 184 -12.53 -10.42 8.90
C GLU A 184 -13.74 -9.54 8.55
N GLY A 185 -13.47 -8.36 7.99
CA GLY A 185 -14.49 -7.42 7.52
C GLY A 185 -15.26 -7.88 6.29
N GLU A 186 -16.15 -7.01 5.79
CA GLU A 186 -17.03 -7.30 4.65
C GLU A 186 -16.27 -7.72 3.39
N HIS A 187 -15.14 -7.07 3.11
CA HIS A 187 -14.29 -7.38 1.96
C HIS A 187 -13.69 -8.79 2.04
N VAL A 188 -13.22 -9.21 3.23
CA VAL A 188 -12.67 -10.56 3.46
C VAL A 188 -13.76 -11.62 3.31
N ARG A 189 -14.98 -11.33 3.76
CA ARG A 189 -16.11 -12.24 3.56
C ARG A 189 -16.49 -12.33 2.09
N LEU A 190 -16.57 -11.20 1.39
CA LEU A 190 -16.96 -11.16 -0.01
C LEU A 190 -15.95 -11.88 -0.91
N ILE A 191 -14.64 -11.68 -0.72
CA ILE A 191 -13.63 -12.34 -1.57
C ILE A 191 -13.68 -13.88 -1.42
N ARG A 192 -13.96 -14.41 -0.23
CA ARG A 192 -14.15 -15.86 -0.01
C ARG A 192 -15.40 -16.42 -0.68
N VAL A 193 -16.47 -15.63 -0.75
CA VAL A 193 -17.69 -16.02 -1.45
C VAL A 193 -17.49 -15.93 -2.96
N ALA A 194 -16.79 -14.91 -3.44
CA ALA A 194 -16.40 -14.76 -4.84
C ALA A 194 -15.49 -15.91 -5.32
N GLU A 195 -14.58 -16.41 -4.48
CA GLU A 195 -13.77 -17.61 -4.79
C GLU A 195 -14.66 -18.82 -5.11
N ARG A 196 -15.67 -19.07 -4.27
CA ARG A 196 -16.62 -20.18 -4.47
C ARG A 196 -17.49 -20.00 -5.72
N ALA A 197 -17.93 -18.77 -5.97
CA ALA A 197 -18.70 -18.44 -7.17
C ALA A 197 -17.86 -18.67 -8.44
N LEU A 198 -16.59 -18.29 -8.43
CA LEU A 198 -15.66 -18.51 -9.54
C LEU A 198 -15.38 -19.99 -9.79
N ASP A 199 -15.24 -20.79 -8.73
CA ASP A 199 -15.04 -22.24 -8.85
C ASP A 199 -16.23 -22.96 -9.52
N ALA A 200 -17.44 -22.41 -9.46
CA ALA A 200 -18.61 -22.95 -10.15
C ALA A 200 -18.57 -22.76 -11.69
N HIS A 201 -17.65 -21.93 -12.20
CA HIS A 201 -17.46 -21.69 -13.64
C HIS A 201 -16.28 -22.46 -14.26
N LYS A 202 -15.56 -23.26 -13.47
CA LYS A 202 -14.49 -24.16 -13.95
C LYS A 202 -15.05 -25.50 -14.40
#